data_AF-A0A7C6RJC2-F1
#
_entry.id   AF-A0A7C6RJC2-F1
#
_cell.length_a   1.000
_cell.length_b   1.000
_cell.length_c   1.000
_cell.angle_alpha   90.00
_cell.angle_beta   90.00
_cell.angle_gamma   90.00
#
_symmetry.space_group_name_H-M   'P 1'
#
loop_
_entity.id
_entity.type
_entity.pdbx_description
1 polymer ?
#
loop_
_entity_poly.entity_id
_entity_poly.type
_entity_poly.pdbx_seq_one_letter_code
_entity_poly.pdbx_strand_id
1 'polypeptide(L)'
;MKKLALALALTGLGLNAHAAVISHEAALNLETTEIFQNLDLAQFDASLGSLDAIAIELFGRAISTASITNNAAQAQNFGFTSTLNLMFSGGPLADLIALPLFNTSTLQGADNFGRIRIAAGATYQLGTVDVTNSLLLTVDAASFDAFIGGGAVQLNCESEVSNTQSGGGGNINVTQSTQAGCGARVTYTYTAAPETSIPNLVPEPGSLALLGLGLVGLAGLRRRKA
;
A
#
# COMPACT_ATOMS: atom_id res chain seq x y z
N MET A 1 65.61 0.35 19.60
CA MET A 1 64.64 1.44 19.91
C MET A 1 63.86 1.78 18.65
N LYS A 2 62.55 1.88 18.82
CA LYS A 2 61.48 1.89 17.80
C LYS A 2 61.55 3.11 16.89
N LYS A 3 61.36 2.93 15.58
CA LYS A 3 60.92 4.01 14.67
C LYS A 3 59.48 3.69 14.27
N LEU A 4 58.53 4.41 14.86
CA LEU A 4 57.12 4.35 14.51
C LEU A 4 56.90 5.25 13.29
N ALA A 5 56.43 4.69 12.18
CA ALA A 5 55.90 5.46 11.06
C ALA A 5 54.38 5.53 11.24
N LEU A 6 53.84 6.74 11.29
CA LEU A 6 52.40 7.00 11.36
C LEU A 6 51.91 7.35 9.94
N ALA A 7 51.19 6.43 9.30
CA ALA A 7 50.52 6.69 8.03
C ALA A 7 49.14 7.30 8.31
N LEU A 8 48.87 8.47 7.73
CA LEU A 8 47.55 9.10 7.73
C LEU A 8 46.58 8.20 6.95
N ALA A 9 45.50 7.78 7.59
CA ALA A 9 44.33 7.24 6.91
C ALA A 9 43.53 8.41 6.33
N LEU A 10 43.51 8.56 5.00
CA LEU A 10 42.45 9.31 4.33
C LEU A 10 41.18 8.47 4.43
N THR A 11 40.27 8.83 5.33
CA THR A 11 38.91 8.33 5.32
C THR A 11 38.19 8.93 4.11
N GLY A 12 38.04 8.15 3.04
CA GLY A 12 37.13 8.49 1.95
C GLY A 12 35.73 8.66 2.51
N LEU A 13 35.10 9.80 2.21
CA LEU A 13 33.67 10.00 2.42
C LEU A 13 32.94 9.02 1.50
N GLY A 14 32.48 7.90 2.06
CA GLY A 14 31.60 6.99 1.37
C GLY A 14 30.29 7.69 1.06
N LEU A 15 30.02 7.96 -0.22
CA LEU A 15 28.68 8.22 -0.71
C LEU A 15 27.90 6.90 -0.57
N ASN A 16 27.29 6.67 0.59
CA ASN A 16 26.33 5.58 0.72
C ASN A 16 25.09 5.98 -0.09
N ALA A 17 24.96 5.45 -1.30
CA ALA A 17 23.73 5.55 -2.08
C ALA A 17 22.65 4.72 -1.35
N HIS A 18 21.94 5.34 -0.41
CA HIS A 18 20.71 4.78 0.12
C HIS A 18 19.57 5.13 -0.83
N ALA A 19 18.83 4.11 -1.27
CA ALA A 19 17.59 4.33 -2.00
C ALA A 19 16.59 5.05 -1.08
N ALA A 20 16.09 6.19 -1.54
CA ALA A 20 15.04 6.94 -0.87
C ALA A 20 13.67 6.37 -1.25
N VAL A 21 12.68 6.56 -0.37
CA VAL A 21 11.32 6.05 -0.57
C VAL A 21 10.32 7.17 -0.27
N ILE A 22 9.35 7.35 -1.17
CA ILE A 22 8.17 8.19 -0.94
C ILE A 22 6.89 7.41 -1.26
N SER A 23 5.80 7.75 -0.59
CA SER A 23 4.51 7.09 -0.81
C SER A 23 3.36 8.08 -0.85
N HIS A 24 2.37 7.82 -1.70
CA HIS A 24 1.12 8.57 -1.80
C HIS A 24 -0.06 7.61 -1.74
N GLU A 25 -1.12 8.01 -1.06
CA GLU A 25 -2.30 7.17 -0.83
C GLU A 25 -3.57 7.93 -1.22
N ALA A 26 -4.42 7.28 -2.02
CA ALA A 26 -5.79 7.66 -2.25
C ALA A 26 -6.68 7.04 -1.17
N ALA A 27 -7.44 7.88 -0.47
CA ALA A 27 -8.24 7.49 0.67
C ALA A 27 -9.38 6.55 0.28
N LEU A 28 -9.68 5.59 1.16
CA LEU A 28 -10.82 4.70 1.04
C LEU A 28 -12.07 5.35 1.62
N ASN A 29 -13.09 5.50 0.78
CA ASN A 29 -14.42 5.97 1.17
C ASN A 29 -15.42 4.85 0.98
N LEU A 30 -16.21 4.54 2.01
CA LEU A 30 -17.28 3.54 1.92
C LEU A 30 -18.54 4.19 1.34
N GLU A 31 -19.09 3.56 0.32
CA GLU A 31 -20.36 3.92 -0.32
C GLU A 31 -21.20 2.66 -0.50
N THR A 32 -22.51 2.79 -0.73
CA THR A 32 -23.32 1.64 -1.19
C THR A 32 -22.69 1.07 -2.47
N THR A 33 -22.70 -0.26 -2.62
CA THR A 33 -22.20 -0.93 -3.85
C THR A 33 -22.86 -0.38 -5.11
N GLU A 34 -22.37 -0.84 -6.27
CA GLU A 34 -22.51 -0.14 -7.54
C GLU A 34 -21.66 1.16 -7.55
N ILE A 35 -20.51 1.12 -6.86
CA ILE A 35 -19.55 2.23 -6.78
C ILE A 35 -18.80 2.40 -8.10
N PHE A 36 -18.40 3.65 -8.36
CA PHE A 36 -17.41 4.03 -9.36
C PHE A 36 -16.53 5.12 -8.76
N GLN A 37 -15.40 4.73 -8.16
CA GLN A 37 -14.52 5.63 -7.42
C GLN A 37 -13.28 5.99 -8.24
N ASN A 38 -12.90 7.26 -8.24
CA ASN A 38 -11.65 7.74 -8.79
C ASN A 38 -10.59 7.79 -7.69
N LEU A 39 -9.43 7.20 -7.96
CA LEU A 39 -8.28 7.16 -7.07
C LEU A 39 -7.11 7.84 -7.79
N ASP A 40 -6.69 8.99 -7.28
CA ASP A 40 -5.57 9.75 -7.86
C ASP A 40 -4.29 9.44 -7.07
N LEU A 41 -3.32 8.85 -7.75
CA LEU A 41 -1.98 8.57 -7.21
C LEU A 41 -1.01 9.60 -7.77
N ALA A 42 -0.43 10.44 -6.91
CA ALA A 42 0.54 11.45 -7.35
C ALA A 42 1.72 10.79 -8.09
N GLN A 43 2.08 11.36 -9.24
CA GLN A 43 3.26 10.93 -9.99
C GLN A 43 4.55 11.27 -9.25
N PHE A 44 5.62 10.55 -9.56
CA PHE A 44 6.96 10.81 -9.09
C PHE A 44 7.53 12.09 -9.72
N ASP A 45 7.94 13.04 -8.88
CA ASP A 45 8.65 14.24 -9.31
C ASP A 45 10.11 13.90 -9.69
N ALA A 46 10.42 13.96 -10.98
CA ALA A 46 11.74 13.66 -11.53
C ALA A 46 12.87 14.56 -10.99
N SER A 47 12.54 15.71 -10.38
CA SER A 47 13.55 16.57 -9.75
C SER A 47 14.15 15.96 -8.48
N LEU A 48 13.47 14.97 -7.88
CA LEU A 48 13.94 14.28 -6.68
C LEU A 48 15.06 13.29 -6.96
N GLY A 49 15.18 12.78 -8.19
CA GLY A 49 16.19 11.78 -8.55
C GLY A 49 15.76 10.84 -9.67
N SER A 50 16.43 9.70 -9.76
CA SER A 50 16.10 8.63 -10.73
C SER A 50 15.27 7.54 -10.07
N LEU A 51 14.14 7.21 -10.67
CA LEU A 51 13.24 6.18 -10.17
C LEU A 51 13.83 4.77 -10.37
N ASP A 52 13.84 3.97 -9.31
CA ASP A 52 14.41 2.61 -9.29
C ASP A 52 13.32 1.53 -9.25
N ALA A 53 12.25 1.75 -8.48
CA ALA A 53 11.13 0.81 -8.37
C ALA A 53 9.81 1.52 -8.04
N ILE A 54 8.70 0.92 -8.49
CA ILE A 54 7.34 1.33 -8.14
C ILE A 54 6.59 0.12 -7.60
N ALA A 55 6.04 0.27 -6.40
CA ALA A 55 5.10 -0.68 -5.82
C ALA A 55 3.75 -0.01 -5.63
N ILE A 56 2.68 -0.69 -6.02
CA ILE A 56 1.31 -0.19 -5.91
C ILE A 56 0.50 -1.19 -5.09
N GLU A 57 -0.01 -0.75 -3.95
CA GLU A 57 -0.96 -1.54 -3.18
C GLU A 57 -2.37 -1.06 -3.51
N LEU A 58 -3.16 -1.95 -4.09
CA LEU A 58 -4.60 -1.80 -4.19
C LEU A 58 -5.20 -2.39 -2.92
N PHE A 59 -6.18 -1.72 -2.31
CA PHE A 59 -6.85 -2.25 -1.13
C PHE A 59 -8.31 -1.86 -1.12
N GLY A 60 -9.10 -2.63 -0.39
CA GLY A 60 -10.52 -2.36 -0.29
C GLY A 60 -11.15 -2.96 0.96
N ARG A 61 -12.35 -2.47 1.24
CA ARG A 61 -13.17 -2.88 2.37
C ARG A 61 -14.61 -3.06 1.93
N ALA A 62 -15.27 -4.05 2.50
CA ALA A 62 -16.70 -4.25 2.35
C ALA A 62 -17.36 -4.46 3.71
N ILE A 63 -18.50 -3.82 3.91
CA ILE A 63 -19.40 -4.07 5.03
C ILE A 63 -20.72 -4.55 4.44
N SER A 64 -21.13 -5.78 4.76
CA SER A 64 -22.34 -6.36 4.20
C SER A 64 -23.23 -6.99 5.26
N THR A 65 -24.53 -6.95 5.03
CA THR A 65 -25.54 -7.69 5.80
C THR A 65 -26.40 -8.50 4.84
N ALA A 66 -26.83 -9.69 5.26
CA ALA A 66 -27.71 -10.50 4.44
C ALA A 66 -28.69 -11.34 5.26
N SER A 67 -29.84 -11.65 4.66
CA SER A 67 -30.86 -12.53 5.23
C SER A 67 -31.44 -13.46 4.17
N ILE A 68 -31.88 -14.63 4.61
CA ILE A 68 -32.53 -15.63 3.76
C ILE A 68 -33.89 -15.93 4.36
N THR A 69 -34.96 -15.70 3.60
CA THR A 69 -36.34 -16.01 4.01
C THR A 69 -36.88 -17.18 3.21
N ASN A 70 -37.37 -18.20 3.92
CA ASN A 70 -38.02 -19.36 3.33
C ASN A 70 -39.53 -19.11 3.19
N ASN A 71 -40.00 -18.88 1.96
CA ASN A 71 -41.42 -18.67 1.65
C ASN A 71 -42.14 -19.98 1.28
N ALA A 72 -41.48 -21.13 1.36
CA ALA A 72 -42.11 -22.42 1.10
C ALA A 72 -43.02 -22.85 2.27
N ALA A 73 -43.98 -23.73 1.97
CA ALA A 73 -44.88 -24.31 2.97
C ALA A 73 -44.19 -25.24 3.99
N GLN A 74 -42.93 -25.62 3.74
CA GLN A 74 -42.17 -26.55 4.56
C GLN A 74 -40.74 -26.06 4.78
N ALA A 75 -40.08 -26.57 5.81
CA ALA A 75 -38.69 -26.26 6.08
C ALA A 75 -37.77 -26.77 4.95
N GLN A 76 -36.75 -26.00 4.64
CA GLN A 76 -35.88 -26.20 3.48
C GLN A 76 -34.41 -26.02 3.86
N ASN A 77 -33.51 -26.62 3.08
CA ASN A 77 -32.06 -26.43 3.24
C ASN A 77 -31.55 -25.47 2.15
N PHE A 78 -30.84 -24.43 2.55
CA PHE A 78 -30.37 -23.34 1.70
C PHE A 78 -28.87 -23.16 1.78
N GLY A 79 -28.21 -23.12 0.63
CA GLY A 79 -26.85 -22.66 0.48
C GLY A 79 -26.82 -21.26 -0.11
N PHE A 80 -25.98 -20.39 0.43
CA PHE A 80 -25.74 -19.05 -0.10
C PHE A 80 -24.26 -18.72 -0.02
N THR A 81 -23.71 -18.21 -1.12
CA THR A 81 -22.35 -17.68 -1.20
C THR A 81 -22.40 -16.34 -1.88
N SER A 82 -21.69 -15.36 -1.30
CA SER A 82 -21.57 -14.01 -1.81
C SER A 82 -20.11 -13.57 -1.78
N THR A 83 -19.64 -13.00 -2.89
CA THR A 83 -18.32 -12.40 -3.00
C THR A 83 -18.48 -11.04 -3.65
N LEU A 84 -17.85 -10.02 -3.05
CA LEU A 84 -17.66 -8.73 -3.69
C LEU A 84 -16.31 -8.74 -4.41
N ASN A 85 -16.32 -8.35 -5.68
CA ASN A 85 -15.12 -8.05 -6.43
C ASN A 85 -14.97 -6.53 -6.54
N LEU A 86 -13.78 -6.03 -6.23
CA LEU A 86 -13.38 -4.66 -6.50
C LEU A 86 -12.45 -4.68 -7.72
N MET A 87 -12.93 -4.12 -8.82
CA MET A 87 -12.25 -4.10 -10.11
C MET A 87 -11.53 -2.77 -10.27
N PHE A 88 -10.20 -2.82 -10.36
CA PHE A 88 -9.37 -1.64 -10.56
C PHE A 88 -8.94 -1.56 -12.02
N SER A 89 -9.02 -0.37 -12.62
CA SER A 89 -8.52 -0.12 -13.97
C SER A 89 -8.06 1.32 -14.12
N GLY A 90 -7.10 1.59 -15.02
CA GLY A 90 -6.62 2.95 -15.30
C GLY A 90 -5.10 3.03 -15.35
N GLY A 91 -4.58 4.04 -16.05
CA GLY A 91 -3.15 4.10 -16.38
C GLY A 91 -2.68 2.79 -17.05
N PRO A 92 -1.55 2.20 -16.63
CA PRO A 92 -1.09 0.89 -17.09
C PRO A 92 -1.60 -0.30 -16.26
N LEU A 93 -2.56 -0.11 -15.34
CA LEU A 93 -2.99 -1.13 -14.39
C LEU A 93 -4.41 -1.62 -14.66
N ALA A 94 -4.61 -2.93 -14.49
CA ALA A 94 -5.91 -3.56 -14.42
C ALA A 94 -5.79 -4.80 -13.53
N ASP A 95 -6.55 -4.85 -12.43
CA ASP A 95 -6.54 -5.99 -11.50
C ASP A 95 -7.82 -6.03 -10.65
N LEU A 96 -7.97 -7.05 -9.81
CA LEU A 96 -9.16 -7.28 -8.99
C LEU A 96 -8.81 -7.73 -7.58
N ILE A 97 -9.56 -7.25 -6.60
CA ILE A 97 -9.56 -7.74 -5.22
C ILE A 97 -10.89 -8.44 -4.93
N ALA A 98 -10.83 -9.72 -4.56
CA ALA A 98 -11.98 -10.47 -4.11
C ALA A 98 -12.14 -10.39 -2.58
N LEU A 99 -13.36 -10.10 -2.13
CA LEU A 99 -13.79 -9.97 -0.74
C LEU A 99 -14.94 -10.97 -0.49
N PRO A 100 -14.66 -12.18 0.02
CA PRO A 100 -15.70 -13.14 0.38
C PRO A 100 -16.59 -12.54 1.48
N LEU A 101 -17.89 -12.40 1.20
CA LEU A 101 -18.84 -11.79 2.13
C LEU A 101 -19.57 -12.85 2.95
N PHE A 102 -20.28 -13.77 2.28
CA PHE A 102 -21.07 -14.79 2.96
C PHE A 102 -20.80 -16.17 2.38
N ASN A 103 -20.77 -17.18 3.24
CA ASN A 103 -20.72 -18.57 2.82
C ASN A 103 -21.40 -19.45 3.86
N THR A 104 -22.60 -19.94 3.56
CA THR A 104 -23.39 -20.79 4.48
C THR A 104 -22.68 -22.08 4.85
N SER A 105 -21.74 -22.58 4.03
CA SER A 105 -21.00 -23.80 4.34
C SER A 105 -20.07 -23.66 5.54
N THR A 106 -19.74 -22.41 5.93
CA THR A 106 -18.89 -22.11 7.09
C THR A 106 -19.69 -21.89 8.37
N LEU A 107 -21.02 -21.86 8.30
CA LEU A 107 -21.88 -21.60 9.45
C LEU A 107 -22.07 -22.86 10.31
N GLN A 108 -22.20 -22.66 11.62
CA GLN A 108 -22.57 -23.76 12.51
C GLN A 108 -23.97 -24.28 12.17
N GLY A 109 -24.09 -25.61 12.11
CA GLY A 109 -25.35 -26.27 11.74
C GLY A 109 -25.59 -26.40 10.23
N ALA A 110 -24.62 -26.04 9.39
CA ALA A 110 -24.66 -26.39 7.98
C ALA A 110 -24.58 -27.91 7.77
N ASP A 111 -25.32 -28.43 6.79
CA ASP A 111 -25.26 -29.84 6.38
C ASP A 111 -23.98 -30.14 5.58
N ASN A 112 -23.75 -31.41 5.23
CA ASN A 112 -22.57 -31.84 4.46
C ASN A 112 -22.47 -31.23 3.04
N PHE A 113 -23.51 -30.53 2.58
CA PHE A 113 -23.53 -29.80 1.32
C PHE A 113 -23.37 -28.28 1.52
N GLY A 114 -23.08 -27.85 2.75
CA GLY A 114 -22.86 -26.45 3.09
C GLY A 114 -24.15 -25.62 3.19
N ARG A 115 -25.28 -26.27 3.50
CA ARG A 115 -26.59 -25.61 3.54
C ARG A 115 -27.15 -25.53 4.95
N ILE A 116 -27.82 -24.44 5.26
CA ILE A 116 -28.53 -24.26 6.54
C ILE A 116 -30.01 -24.60 6.40
N ARG A 117 -30.60 -25.20 7.44
CA ARG A 117 -32.03 -25.52 7.48
C ARG A 117 -32.82 -24.33 8.03
N ILE A 118 -33.79 -23.84 7.27
CA ILE A 118 -34.67 -22.72 7.67
C ILE A 118 -36.12 -23.23 7.68
N ALA A 119 -36.84 -22.96 8.78
CA ALA A 119 -38.24 -23.35 8.93
C ALA A 119 -39.15 -22.64 7.92
N ALA A 120 -40.36 -23.17 7.69
CA ALA A 120 -41.34 -22.53 6.80
C ALA A 120 -41.73 -21.15 7.32
N GLY A 121 -41.71 -20.13 6.45
CA GLY A 121 -42.02 -18.75 6.80
C GLY A 121 -40.96 -18.04 7.67
N ALA A 122 -39.86 -18.70 8.00
CA ALA A 122 -38.81 -18.14 8.83
C ALA A 122 -37.74 -17.41 8.00
N THR A 123 -37.12 -16.42 8.63
CA THR A 123 -35.94 -15.71 8.11
C THR A 123 -34.72 -16.09 8.95
N TYR A 124 -33.65 -16.49 8.27
CA TYR A 124 -32.34 -16.65 8.87
C TYR A 124 -31.48 -15.41 8.60
N GLN A 125 -30.91 -14.84 9.64
CA GLN A 125 -30.01 -13.69 9.55
C GLN A 125 -28.57 -14.20 9.45
N LEU A 126 -27.86 -13.81 8.39
CA LEU A 126 -26.44 -14.18 8.22
C LEU A 126 -25.51 -13.26 9.03
N GLY A 127 -26.05 -12.19 9.60
CA GLY A 127 -25.31 -11.20 10.38
C GLY A 127 -24.64 -10.14 9.51
N THR A 128 -23.68 -9.44 10.12
CA THR A 128 -22.85 -8.44 9.47
C THR A 128 -21.46 -9.01 9.24
N VAL A 129 -20.93 -8.79 8.05
CA VAL A 129 -19.52 -9.03 7.72
C VAL A 129 -18.83 -7.71 7.42
N ASP A 130 -17.59 -7.60 7.87
CA ASP A 130 -16.73 -6.44 7.67
C ASP A 130 -15.36 -6.99 7.30
N VAL A 131 -15.02 -6.92 6.02
CA VAL A 131 -13.88 -7.60 5.43
C VAL A 131 -13.02 -6.62 4.65
N THR A 132 -11.71 -6.81 4.74
CA THR A 132 -10.70 -6.04 4.00
C THR A 132 -9.77 -6.98 3.29
N ASN A 133 -9.23 -6.55 2.15
CA ASN A 133 -8.21 -7.28 1.43
C ASN A 133 -7.34 -6.30 0.62
N SER A 134 -6.11 -6.69 0.31
CA SER A 134 -5.19 -5.89 -0.49
C SER A 134 -4.36 -6.75 -1.45
N LEU A 135 -3.85 -6.09 -2.49
CA LEU A 135 -3.04 -6.68 -3.54
C LEU A 135 -1.85 -5.75 -3.82
N LEU A 136 -0.63 -6.29 -3.69
CA LEU A 136 0.59 -5.57 -3.99
C LEU A 136 1.07 -5.89 -5.41
N LEU A 137 1.18 -4.85 -6.22
CA LEU A 137 1.65 -4.89 -7.60
C LEU A 137 3.04 -4.27 -7.69
N THR A 138 3.93 -4.88 -8.49
CA THR A 138 5.19 -4.25 -8.89
C THR A 138 5.05 -3.82 -10.34
N VAL A 139 5.41 -2.57 -10.64
CA VAL A 139 5.34 -2.04 -12.00
C VAL A 139 6.63 -2.39 -12.75
N ASP A 140 6.49 -2.85 -14.00
CA ASP A 140 7.63 -3.09 -14.88
C ASP A 140 8.35 -1.77 -15.21
N ALA A 141 9.68 -1.79 -15.25
CA ALA A 141 10.50 -0.63 -15.57
C ALA A 141 10.14 0.01 -16.93
N ALA A 142 9.67 -0.78 -17.90
CA ALA A 142 9.20 -0.28 -19.19
C ALA A 142 7.94 0.60 -19.10
N SER A 143 7.24 0.60 -17.96
CA SER A 143 6.03 1.39 -17.70
C SER A 143 6.28 2.60 -16.79
N PHE A 144 7.53 2.85 -16.34
CA PHE A 144 7.83 3.94 -15.40
C PHE A 144 7.45 5.33 -15.93
N ASP A 145 7.54 5.56 -17.24
CA ASP A 145 7.20 6.85 -17.85
C ASP A 145 5.77 7.30 -17.54
N ALA A 146 4.82 6.37 -17.36
CA ALA A 146 3.44 6.70 -16.99
C ALA A 146 3.30 7.25 -15.56
N PHE A 147 4.30 7.03 -14.71
CA PHE A 147 4.31 7.39 -13.30
C PHE A 147 5.23 8.57 -12.98
N ILE A 148 5.96 9.12 -13.95
CA ILE A 148 6.88 10.25 -13.75
C ILE A 148 6.23 11.52 -14.30
N GLY A 149 6.21 12.58 -13.50
CA GLY A 149 5.61 13.85 -13.88
C GLY A 149 5.11 14.68 -12.69
N GLY A 150 4.43 15.78 -12.99
CA GLY A 150 3.80 16.65 -11.99
C GLY A 150 2.29 16.42 -11.80
N GLY A 151 1.75 15.36 -12.39
CA GLY A 151 0.32 15.04 -12.38
C GLY A 151 -0.04 13.87 -11.44
N ALA A 152 -1.11 13.18 -11.78
CA ALA A 152 -1.55 11.96 -11.10
C ALA A 152 -1.77 10.82 -12.09
N VAL A 153 -1.45 9.60 -11.67
CA VAL A 153 -1.95 8.39 -12.29
C VAL A 153 -3.35 8.15 -11.75
N GLN A 154 -4.33 8.21 -12.64
CA GLN A 154 -5.72 8.01 -12.28
C GLN A 154 -6.10 6.53 -12.42
N LEU A 155 -6.63 5.98 -11.34
CA LEU A 155 -7.27 4.68 -11.30
C LEU A 155 -8.76 4.84 -11.04
N ASN A 156 -9.54 3.94 -11.60
CA ASN A 156 -10.96 3.76 -11.35
C ASN A 156 -11.14 2.45 -10.58
N CYS A 157 -12.10 2.44 -9.66
CA CYS A 157 -12.50 1.25 -8.94
C CYS A 157 -14.02 1.07 -9.00
N GLU A 158 -14.43 -0.12 -9.43
CA GLU A 158 -15.83 -0.53 -9.54
C GLU A 158 -16.12 -1.73 -8.65
N SER A 159 -17.34 -1.82 -8.12
CA SER A 159 -17.79 -2.98 -7.35
C SER A 159 -18.67 -3.90 -8.18
N GLU A 160 -18.48 -5.21 -8.04
CA GLU A 160 -19.39 -6.23 -8.54
C GLU A 160 -19.68 -7.27 -7.44
N VAL A 161 -20.94 -7.42 -7.04
CA VAL A 161 -21.35 -8.45 -6.09
C VAL A 161 -21.88 -9.68 -6.84
N SER A 162 -21.23 -10.82 -6.64
CA SER A 162 -21.70 -12.11 -7.15
C SER A 162 -22.36 -12.93 -6.05
N ASN A 163 -23.53 -13.48 -6.36
CA ASN A 163 -24.34 -14.26 -5.43
C ASN A 163 -24.72 -15.60 -6.04
N THR A 164 -24.43 -16.68 -5.33
CA THR A 164 -24.83 -18.04 -5.71
C THR A 164 -25.75 -18.63 -4.64
N GLN A 165 -26.88 -19.18 -5.08
CA GLN A 165 -27.87 -19.83 -4.23
C GLN A 165 -27.98 -21.30 -4.59
N SER A 166 -28.20 -22.16 -3.59
CA SER A 166 -28.41 -23.60 -3.81
C SER A 166 -29.45 -24.20 -2.85
N GLY A 167 -30.21 -25.19 -3.32
CA GLY A 167 -31.25 -25.86 -2.52
C GLY A 167 -32.57 -25.08 -2.43
N GLY A 168 -33.41 -25.44 -1.48
CA GLY A 168 -34.60 -24.67 -1.08
C GLY A 168 -35.79 -24.56 -2.04
N GLY A 169 -35.64 -24.99 -3.29
CA GLY A 169 -36.65 -24.77 -4.33
C GLY A 169 -36.66 -23.32 -4.83
N GLY A 170 -37.79 -22.86 -5.35
CA GLY A 170 -37.93 -21.49 -5.90
C GLY A 170 -38.61 -20.47 -4.98
N ASN A 171 -39.06 -20.88 -3.79
CA ASN A 171 -39.83 -20.02 -2.89
C ASN A 171 -38.92 -19.43 -1.80
N ILE A 172 -37.96 -18.63 -2.22
CA ILE A 172 -36.88 -18.09 -1.39
C ILE A 172 -36.76 -16.60 -1.66
N ASN A 173 -36.47 -15.83 -0.63
CA ASN A 173 -36.00 -14.47 -0.81
C ASN A 173 -34.66 -14.30 -0.12
N VAL A 174 -33.66 -13.80 -0.85
CA VAL A 174 -32.37 -13.41 -0.28
C VAL A 174 -32.26 -11.90 -0.39
N THR A 175 -32.04 -11.25 0.74
CA THR A 175 -31.76 -9.81 0.77
C THR A 175 -30.32 -9.60 1.22
N GLN A 176 -29.62 -8.71 0.53
CA GLN A 176 -28.26 -8.32 0.87
C GLN A 176 -28.12 -6.82 0.70
N SER A 177 -27.42 -6.17 1.63
CA SER A 177 -27.06 -4.76 1.55
C SER A 177 -25.57 -4.65 1.85
N THR A 178 -24.83 -4.07 0.91
CA THR A 178 -23.38 -3.98 0.95
C THR A 178 -22.95 -2.53 0.75
N GLN A 179 -22.00 -2.10 1.57
CA GLN A 179 -21.17 -0.93 1.30
C GLN A 179 -19.76 -1.40 0.97
N ALA A 180 -19.10 -0.70 0.06
CA ALA A 180 -17.76 -0.99 -0.39
C ALA A 180 -16.97 0.30 -0.60
N GLY A 181 -15.66 0.19 -0.53
CA GLY A 181 -14.75 1.29 -0.81
C GLY A 181 -13.40 0.76 -1.25
N CYS A 182 -12.78 1.52 -2.15
CA CYS A 182 -11.47 1.22 -2.68
C CYS A 182 -10.45 2.26 -2.21
N GLY A 183 -9.21 1.83 -2.05
CA GLY A 183 -8.07 2.70 -1.86
C GLY A 183 -6.89 2.18 -2.65
N ALA A 184 -5.92 3.06 -2.87
CA ALA A 184 -4.69 2.69 -3.54
C ALA A 184 -3.53 3.47 -2.93
N ARG A 185 -2.36 2.83 -2.85
CA ARG A 185 -1.12 3.45 -2.41
C ARG A 185 -0.03 3.17 -3.41
N VAL A 186 0.64 4.22 -3.89
CA VAL A 186 1.87 4.11 -4.68
C VAL A 186 3.06 4.37 -3.78
N THR A 187 4.11 3.56 -3.94
CA THR A 187 5.40 3.70 -3.27
C THR A 187 6.48 3.74 -4.32
N TYR A 188 7.23 4.85 -4.36
CA TYR A 188 8.37 5.06 -5.25
C TYR A 188 9.66 4.84 -4.47
N THR A 189 10.52 3.96 -4.98
CA THR A 189 11.91 3.83 -4.54
C THR A 189 12.79 4.49 -5.58
N TYR A 190 13.69 5.37 -5.17
CA TYR A 190 14.50 6.17 -6.09
C TYR A 190 15.89 6.47 -5.54
N THR A 191 16.82 6.71 -6.45
CA THR A 191 18.15 7.20 -6.14
C THR A 191 18.10 8.72 -6.19
N ALA A 192 18.26 9.38 -5.03
CA ALA A 192 18.15 10.82 -4.92
C ALA A 192 19.15 11.55 -5.82
N ALA A 193 18.71 12.65 -6.42
CA ALA A 193 19.61 13.56 -7.13
C ALA A 193 20.71 14.03 -6.15
N PRO A 194 21.97 14.19 -6.60
CA PRO A 194 22.99 14.80 -5.77
C PRO A 194 22.47 16.16 -5.32
N GLU A 195 22.46 16.42 -4.00
CA GLU A 195 22.20 17.78 -3.56
C GLU A 195 23.18 18.68 -4.29
N THR A 196 22.68 19.72 -4.94
CA THR A 196 23.52 20.79 -5.45
C THR A 196 24.09 21.47 -4.22
N SER A 197 25.17 20.89 -3.69
CA SER A 197 26.02 21.58 -2.75
C SER A 197 26.50 22.81 -3.51
N ILE A 198 25.86 23.96 -3.27
CA ILE A 198 26.64 25.20 -3.20
C ILE A 198 27.81 24.78 -2.32
N PRO A 199 29.06 24.78 -2.82
CA PRO A 199 30.18 24.43 -1.97
C PRO A 199 30.04 25.37 -0.80
N ASN A 200 29.65 24.82 0.35
CA ASN A 200 29.65 25.57 1.57
C ASN A 200 31.15 25.75 1.77
N LEU A 201 31.68 26.88 1.29
CA LEU A 201 32.96 27.41 1.74
C LEU A 201 32.70 27.74 3.20
N VAL A 202 32.58 26.71 4.03
CA VAL A 202 32.78 26.79 5.46
C VAL A 202 34.19 27.37 5.53
N PRO A 203 34.36 28.63 5.97
CA PRO A 203 35.68 29.13 6.24
C PRO A 203 36.30 28.10 7.18
N GLU A 204 37.43 27.53 6.78
CA GLU A 204 38.11 26.48 7.53
C GLU A 204 38.03 26.81 9.03
N PRO A 205 37.61 25.86 9.89
CA PRO A 205 37.44 26.13 11.30
C PRO A 205 38.69 26.85 11.79
N GLY A 206 38.54 28.00 12.46
CA GLY A 206 39.66 28.78 12.99
C GLY A 206 40.64 27.95 13.83
N SER A 207 40.25 26.74 14.23
CA SER A 207 41.06 25.62 14.69
C SER A 207 42.30 25.31 13.83
N LEU A 208 42.24 25.36 12.48
CA LEU A 208 43.42 25.15 11.61
C LEU A 208 44.36 26.35 11.65
N ALA A 209 43.82 27.58 11.66
CA ALA A 209 44.61 28.79 11.86
C ALA A 209 45.26 28.82 13.27
N LEU A 210 44.54 28.38 14.30
CA LEU A 210 45.04 28.21 15.67
C LEU A 210 46.07 27.09 15.77
N LEU A 211 45.94 26.00 15.02
CA LEU A 211 46.94 24.94 14.94
C LEU A 211 48.23 25.46 14.28
N GLY A 212 48.09 26.22 13.20
CA GLY A 212 49.20 26.89 12.51
C GLY A 212 49.93 27.90 13.40
N LEU A 213 49.18 28.76 14.10
CA LEU A 213 49.74 29.72 15.05
C LEU A 213 50.34 29.04 16.29
N GLY A 214 49.74 27.95 16.78
CA GLY A 214 50.25 27.17 17.91
C GLY A 214 51.60 26.50 17.60
N LEU A 215 51.76 25.97 16.38
CA LEU A 215 53.02 25.38 15.92
C LEU A 215 54.12 26.43 15.73
N VAL A 216 53.79 27.63 15.24
CA VAL A 216 54.73 28.76 15.14
C VAL A 216 55.15 29.28 16.52
N GLY A 217 54.21 29.36 17.48
CA GLY A 217 54.51 29.73 18.87
C GLY A 217 55.44 28.72 19.57
N LEU A 218 55.22 27.41 19.36
CA LEU A 218 56.08 26.35 19.88
C LEU A 218 57.48 26.34 19.25
N ALA A 219 57.61 26.67 17.96
CA ALA A 219 58.90 26.84 17.30
C ALA A 219 59.66 28.08 17.79
N GLY A 220 58.96 29.18 18.09
CA GLY A 220 59.53 30.41 18.65
C GLY A 220 60.11 30.24 20.06
N LEU A 221 59.46 29.43 20.91
CA LEU A 221 59.93 29.16 22.28
C LEU A 221 61.21 28.32 22.32
N ARG A 222 61.49 27.54 21.28
CA ARG A 222 62.71 26.70 21.19
C ARG A 222 63.99 27.49 20.90
N ARG A 223 63.88 28.74 20.44
CA ARG A 223 65.04 29.62 20.19
C ARG A 223 65.53 30.41 21.41
N ARG A 224 64.82 30.37 22.55
CA ARG A 224 65.24 31.07 23.79
C ARG A 224 66.03 30.19 24.77
N LYS A 225 66.41 28.97 24.36
CA LYS A 225 67.33 28.11 25.11
C LYS A 225 68.38 27.53 24.16
N ALA A 226 69.22 28.42 23.64
CA ALA A 226 70.55 28.16 23.10
C ALA A 226 71.47 29.26 23.63
#